data_AF-A0A8S8Z075-F1
#
_entry.id   AF-A0A8S8Z075-F1
#
_cell.length_a   1.000
_cell.length_b   1.000
_cell.length_c   1.000
_cell.angle_alpha   90.00
_cell.angle_beta   90.00
_cell.angle_gamma   90.00
#
_symmetry.space_group_name_H-M   'P 1'
#
loop_
_entity.id
_entity.type
_entity.pdbx_description
1 polymer ?
#
loop_
_entity_poly.entity_id
_entity_poly.type
_entity_poly.pdbx_seq_one_letter_code
_entity_poly.pdbx_strand_id
1 'polypeptide(L)'
;MGDIADEDDDNDGWSDLEEPNCGTDPGDPDSIPDDFDGDGVCDLVDSDDDNDLVIDIDDDFPYDSSESRDTDGDGVGNNADTDDDDDNWSDNFEEICQTDPLSILSIPLDTDGDGSCDLVDEDDDNDGRADEDDEFPFDSSRWAQSDDGLPMIAIASALAFAAGAVFVLISRSRP
;
A
#
# COMPACT_ATOMS: atom_id res chain seq x y z
N MET A 1 13.01 32.55 -44.17
CA MET A 1 12.22 33.03 -45.35
C MET A 1 12.02 31.76 -46.11
N GLY A 2 10.99 31.01 -45.72
CA GLY A 2 10.88 29.60 -46.01
C GLY A 2 11.07 29.29 -47.49
N ASP A 3 12.10 28.50 -47.76
CA ASP A 3 12.38 27.99 -49.09
C ASP A 3 12.25 26.47 -49.04
N ILE A 4 11.95 25.85 -50.19
CA ILE A 4 11.66 24.41 -50.29
C ILE A 4 12.84 23.49 -49.93
N ALA A 5 13.92 24.03 -49.35
CA ALA A 5 15.12 23.33 -48.92
C ALA A 5 15.49 23.63 -47.45
N ASP A 6 14.82 24.57 -46.78
CA ASP A 6 14.86 24.70 -45.32
C ASP A 6 14.02 23.56 -44.73
N GLU A 7 14.50 22.96 -43.64
CA GLU A 7 13.80 21.84 -42.97
C GLU A 7 13.12 22.32 -41.67
N ASP A 8 13.33 23.58 -41.30
CA ASP A 8 12.88 24.26 -40.08
C ASP A 8 12.72 25.77 -40.42
N ASP A 9 11.54 26.14 -40.92
CA ASP A 9 11.25 27.43 -41.56
C ASP A 9 11.32 28.63 -40.59
N ASP A 10 11.15 28.40 -39.29
CA ASP A 10 11.11 29.41 -38.24
C ASP A 10 12.22 29.30 -37.17
N ASN A 11 13.03 28.23 -37.23
CA ASN A 11 14.22 27.97 -36.42
C ASN A 11 13.91 27.80 -34.92
N ASP A 12 12.80 27.16 -34.59
CA ASP A 12 12.42 26.84 -33.20
C ASP A 12 12.96 25.49 -32.70
N GLY A 13 13.48 24.66 -33.60
CA GLY A 13 14.09 23.35 -33.31
C GLY A 13 13.26 22.15 -33.73
N TRP A 14 12.04 22.34 -34.26
CA TRP A 14 11.20 21.30 -34.83
C TRP A 14 11.21 21.35 -36.35
N SER A 15 11.05 20.19 -37.00
CA SER A 15 11.06 20.14 -38.46
C SER A 15 9.67 20.41 -39.05
N ASP A 16 9.66 21.09 -40.21
CA ASP A 16 8.43 21.38 -40.98
C ASP A 16 7.60 20.13 -41.31
N LEU A 17 8.24 18.95 -41.27
CA LEU A 17 7.62 17.65 -41.54
C LEU A 17 6.91 17.05 -40.31
N GLU A 18 7.44 17.32 -39.12
CA GLU A 18 6.97 16.77 -37.84
C GLU A 18 5.86 17.61 -37.25
N GLU A 19 6.02 18.93 -37.26
CA GLU A 19 5.07 19.89 -36.69
C GLU A 19 3.61 19.71 -37.16
N PRO A 20 3.31 19.46 -38.45
CA PRO A 20 1.93 19.20 -38.87
C PRO A 20 1.31 17.95 -38.23
N ASN A 21 2.12 16.98 -37.78
CA ASN A 21 1.64 15.81 -37.05
C ASN A 21 1.43 16.11 -35.57
N CYS A 22 2.16 17.07 -35.02
CA CYS A 22 2.05 17.58 -33.66
C CYS A 22 0.99 18.69 -33.50
N GLY A 23 0.46 19.19 -34.62
CA GLY A 23 -0.59 20.21 -34.64
C GLY A 23 -0.10 21.64 -34.50
N THR A 24 1.20 21.87 -34.67
CA THR A 24 1.85 23.19 -34.61
C THR A 24 2.02 23.84 -35.99
N ASP A 25 2.39 25.12 -36.02
CA ASP A 25 2.59 25.92 -37.25
C ASP A 25 4.09 26.09 -37.57
N PRO A 26 4.60 25.48 -38.66
CA PRO A 26 6.01 25.56 -39.06
C PRO A 26 6.58 26.93 -39.41
N GLY A 27 5.72 27.95 -39.44
CA GLY A 27 6.14 29.32 -39.70
C GLY A 27 6.05 30.23 -38.47
N ASP A 28 5.66 29.70 -37.32
CA ASP A 28 5.48 30.44 -36.08
C ASP A 28 6.40 29.91 -34.98
N PRO A 29 7.54 30.59 -34.69
CA PRO A 29 8.55 30.08 -33.75
C PRO A 29 8.10 30.08 -32.28
N ASP A 30 6.89 30.59 -32.01
CA ASP A 30 6.25 30.50 -30.70
C ASP A 30 5.28 29.30 -30.61
N SER A 31 5.13 28.51 -31.68
CA SER A 31 4.24 27.35 -31.81
C SER A 31 5.02 26.03 -31.71
N ILE A 32 5.57 25.72 -30.54
CA ILE A 32 6.42 24.54 -30.32
C ILE A 32 5.57 23.34 -29.87
N PRO A 33 5.78 22.11 -30.41
CA PRO A 33 5.19 20.88 -29.90
C PRO A 33 5.50 20.60 -28.42
N ASP A 34 4.57 19.93 -27.74
CA ASP A 34 4.86 19.29 -26.44
C ASP A 34 5.71 18.03 -26.70
N ASP A 35 6.75 17.84 -25.90
CA ASP A 35 7.78 16.78 -25.99
C ASP A 35 8.33 16.57 -24.57
N PHE A 36 7.67 15.71 -23.81
CA PHE A 36 7.86 15.58 -22.37
C PHE A 36 9.22 14.96 -22.02
N ASP A 37 9.69 13.98 -22.80
CA ASP A 37 10.97 13.31 -22.59
C ASP A 37 12.16 13.94 -23.34
N GLY A 38 11.89 14.80 -24.33
CA GLY A 38 12.89 15.50 -25.11
C GLY A 38 13.58 14.63 -26.18
N ASP A 39 12.94 13.57 -26.67
CA ASP A 39 13.52 12.67 -27.67
C ASP A 39 13.40 13.17 -29.12
N GLY A 40 12.60 14.23 -29.33
CA GLY A 40 12.32 14.84 -30.62
C GLY A 40 11.10 14.28 -31.34
N VAL A 41 10.32 13.43 -30.67
CA VAL A 41 8.96 13.03 -31.04
C VAL A 41 8.01 13.77 -30.10
N CYS A 42 6.95 14.37 -30.65
CA CYS A 42 6.00 15.08 -29.81
C CYS A 42 5.03 14.12 -29.12
N ASP A 43 4.56 14.47 -27.93
CA ASP A 43 3.63 13.67 -27.09
C ASP A 43 2.39 13.18 -27.87
N LEU A 44 1.95 13.94 -28.89
CA LEU A 44 0.79 13.58 -29.70
C LEU A 44 0.99 12.32 -30.58
N VAL A 45 2.24 12.01 -30.92
CA VAL A 45 2.61 10.88 -31.79
C VAL A 45 3.64 9.95 -31.18
N ASP A 46 4.20 10.30 -30.02
CA ASP A 46 4.88 9.37 -29.14
C ASP A 46 3.87 8.37 -28.54
N SER A 47 4.39 7.27 -28.01
CA SER A 47 3.63 6.22 -27.34
C SER A 47 4.09 5.96 -25.91
N ASP A 48 5.11 6.68 -25.46
CA ASP A 48 5.78 6.57 -24.17
C ASP A 48 6.35 7.96 -23.84
N ASP A 49 5.46 8.89 -23.47
CA ASP A 49 5.73 10.32 -23.34
C ASP A 49 6.83 10.64 -22.30
N ASP A 50 7.09 9.76 -21.33
CA ASP A 50 8.11 9.93 -20.30
C ASP A 50 9.26 8.92 -20.32
N ASN A 51 9.24 8.01 -21.29
CA ASN A 51 10.31 7.07 -21.60
C ASN A 51 10.65 6.12 -20.43
N ASP A 52 9.66 5.75 -19.62
CA ASP A 52 9.80 4.85 -18.47
C ASP A 52 9.74 3.34 -18.86
N LEU A 53 9.42 3.06 -20.13
CA LEU A 53 9.22 1.75 -20.76
C LEU A 53 7.80 1.15 -20.61
N VAL A 54 6.85 1.91 -20.07
CA VAL A 54 5.41 1.64 -20.07
C VAL A 54 4.76 2.62 -21.06
N ILE A 55 3.92 2.09 -21.95
CA ILE A 55 3.29 2.92 -22.97
C ILE A 55 2.14 3.73 -22.37
N ASP A 56 1.86 4.94 -22.85
CA ASP A 56 0.89 5.87 -22.23
C ASP A 56 -0.51 5.29 -22.00
N ILE A 57 -0.91 4.31 -22.81
CA ILE A 57 -2.22 3.65 -22.69
C ILE A 57 -2.30 2.64 -21.55
N ASP A 58 -1.15 2.10 -21.14
CA ASP A 58 -1.00 1.15 -20.03
C ASP A 58 -0.35 1.83 -18.81
N ASP A 59 -0.06 3.14 -18.89
CA ASP A 59 0.56 3.96 -17.85
C ASP A 59 -0.49 4.86 -17.17
N ASP A 60 -0.60 4.77 -15.84
CA ASP A 60 -1.49 5.64 -15.05
C ASP A 60 -0.92 7.07 -14.87
N PHE A 61 0.39 7.25 -15.07
CA PHE A 61 1.17 8.48 -14.96
C PHE A 61 2.07 8.70 -16.20
N PRO A 62 1.51 8.91 -17.41
CA PRO A 62 2.27 9.03 -18.67
C PRO A 62 3.23 10.23 -18.77
N TYR A 63 3.33 11.05 -17.72
CA TYR A 63 4.19 12.22 -17.63
C TYR A 63 5.01 12.19 -16.34
N ASP A 64 5.31 11.01 -15.82
CA ASP A 64 6.16 10.81 -14.65
C ASP A 64 6.94 9.51 -14.77
N SER A 65 8.13 9.59 -15.36
CA SER A 65 9.05 8.45 -15.53
C SER A 65 9.44 7.66 -14.26
N SER A 66 8.97 8.10 -13.09
CA SER A 66 9.16 7.39 -11.82
C SER A 66 7.93 6.62 -11.34
N GLU A 67 6.80 6.70 -12.02
CA GLU A 67 5.54 6.05 -11.68
C GLU A 67 4.87 5.54 -12.94
N SER A 68 4.32 4.33 -12.91
CA SER A 68 3.52 3.82 -14.04
C SER A 68 2.25 3.08 -13.63
N ARG A 69 1.97 3.03 -12.32
CA ARG A 69 0.84 2.28 -11.79
C ARG A 69 0.23 2.97 -10.57
N ASP A 70 -1.10 3.00 -10.53
CA ASP A 70 -1.95 3.45 -9.43
C ASP A 70 -2.93 2.32 -9.08
N THR A 71 -2.60 1.52 -8.06
CA THR A 71 -3.33 0.26 -7.81
C THR A 71 -4.68 0.46 -7.14
N ASP A 72 -4.84 1.50 -6.33
CA ASP A 72 -6.10 1.84 -5.66
C ASP A 72 -6.90 2.96 -6.36
N GLY A 73 -6.24 3.72 -7.26
CA GLY A 73 -6.84 4.78 -8.05
C GLY A 73 -6.97 6.10 -7.30
N ASP A 74 -6.14 6.37 -6.28
CA ASP A 74 -6.18 7.59 -5.48
C ASP A 74 -5.45 8.79 -6.13
N GLY A 75 -4.63 8.52 -7.16
CA GLY A 75 -3.83 9.47 -7.91
C GLY A 75 -2.39 9.65 -7.42
N VAL A 76 -1.92 8.81 -6.50
CA VAL A 76 -0.51 8.67 -6.09
C VAL A 76 0.02 7.35 -6.64
N GLY A 77 1.15 7.39 -7.33
CA GLY A 77 1.73 6.17 -7.92
C GLY A 77 2.31 5.25 -6.86
N ASN A 78 2.30 3.95 -7.15
CA ASN A 78 2.75 2.90 -6.23
C ASN A 78 4.19 3.08 -5.69
N ASN A 79 5.10 3.80 -6.35
CA ASN A 79 6.43 4.05 -5.78
C ASN A 79 6.43 5.16 -4.72
N ALA A 80 5.42 6.04 -4.71
CA ALA A 80 5.25 7.15 -3.79
C ALA A 80 4.16 6.92 -2.74
N ASP A 81 3.19 6.06 -3.05
CA ASP A 81 2.16 5.60 -2.11
C ASP A 81 2.78 4.67 -1.05
N THR A 82 2.13 4.58 0.10
CA THR A 82 2.55 3.75 1.22
C THR A 82 1.53 2.68 1.60
N ASP A 83 0.37 2.65 0.93
CA ASP A 83 -0.73 1.70 1.11
C ASP A 83 -1.36 1.45 -0.27
N ASP A 84 -0.61 0.76 -1.14
CA ASP A 84 -0.84 0.61 -2.58
C ASP A 84 -2.23 0.06 -2.97
N ASP A 85 -2.96 -0.58 -2.06
CA ASP A 85 -4.28 -1.15 -2.29
C ASP A 85 -5.39 -0.61 -1.38
N ASP A 86 -5.05 0.38 -0.54
CA ASP A 86 -5.94 1.14 0.33
C ASP A 86 -6.73 0.26 1.33
N ASP A 87 -6.14 -0.86 1.77
CA ASP A 87 -6.74 -1.80 2.72
C ASP A 87 -6.53 -1.43 4.20
N ASN A 88 -5.82 -0.32 4.45
CA ASN A 88 -5.39 0.24 5.74
C ASN A 88 -4.14 -0.44 6.34
N TRP A 89 -3.44 -1.28 5.60
CA TRP A 89 -2.14 -1.82 5.99
C TRP A 89 -1.08 -1.31 5.03
N SER A 90 -0.13 -0.52 5.53
CA SER A 90 0.94 -0.01 4.66
C SER A 90 1.79 -1.14 4.07
N ASP A 91 2.32 -0.95 2.86
CA ASP A 91 3.10 -1.99 2.14
C ASP A 91 4.27 -2.54 2.96
N ASN A 92 4.91 -1.69 3.78
CA ASN A 92 5.99 -2.14 4.63
C ASN A 92 5.54 -3.11 5.73
N PHE A 93 4.36 -2.87 6.30
CA PHE A 93 3.76 -3.80 7.27
C PHE A 93 3.30 -5.07 6.57
N GLU A 94 2.74 -4.98 5.38
CA GLU A 94 2.35 -6.15 4.60
C GLU A 94 3.52 -7.03 4.17
N GLU A 95 4.65 -6.43 3.78
CA GLU A 95 5.89 -7.17 3.50
C GLU A 95 6.34 -7.96 4.76
N ILE A 96 6.20 -7.36 5.94
CA ILE A 96 6.51 -7.99 7.22
C ILE A 96 5.51 -9.12 7.52
N CYS A 97 4.22 -8.87 7.31
CA CYS A 97 3.10 -9.77 7.56
C CYS A 97 2.90 -10.84 6.47
N GLN A 98 3.73 -10.81 5.42
CA GLN A 98 3.72 -11.74 4.29
C GLN A 98 2.40 -11.72 3.49
N THR A 99 1.81 -10.55 3.37
CA THR A 99 0.66 -10.28 2.51
C THR A 99 1.08 -9.59 1.20
N ASP A 100 0.15 -9.50 0.26
CA ASP A 100 0.35 -8.90 -1.06
C ASP A 100 -0.13 -7.44 -1.05
N PRO A 101 0.77 -6.45 -1.12
CA PRO A 101 0.42 -5.03 -0.98
C PRO A 101 -0.35 -4.44 -2.17
N LEU A 102 -0.56 -5.23 -3.22
CA LEU A 102 -1.29 -4.79 -4.40
C LEU A 102 -2.72 -5.37 -4.45
N SER A 103 -3.22 -5.88 -3.34
CA SER A 103 -4.44 -6.66 -3.29
C SER A 103 -5.23 -6.39 -2.01
N ILE A 104 -6.26 -5.53 -2.13
CA ILE A 104 -7.25 -5.19 -1.09
C ILE A 104 -7.93 -6.38 -0.36
N LEU A 105 -7.75 -7.61 -0.85
CA LEU A 105 -8.25 -8.84 -0.24
C LEU A 105 -7.19 -9.60 0.57
N SER A 106 -5.94 -9.16 0.53
CA SER A 106 -4.78 -9.78 1.17
C SER A 106 -4.49 -9.11 2.51
N ILE A 107 -5.50 -8.91 3.34
CA ILE A 107 -5.34 -8.20 4.61
C ILE A 107 -4.54 -9.06 5.62
N PRO A 108 -3.54 -8.50 6.32
CA PRO A 108 -2.88 -9.14 7.45
C PRO A 108 -3.86 -9.65 8.52
N LEU A 109 -3.56 -10.81 9.10
CA LEU A 109 -4.33 -11.32 10.24
C LEU A 109 -3.91 -10.56 11.50
N ASP A 110 -4.89 -9.95 12.18
CA ASP A 110 -4.73 -9.19 13.42
C ASP A 110 -5.88 -9.60 14.37
N THR A 111 -5.59 -10.53 15.27
CA THR A 111 -6.59 -11.24 16.08
C THR A 111 -7.19 -10.35 17.17
N ASP A 112 -6.44 -9.44 17.76
CA ASP A 112 -6.90 -8.53 18.82
C ASP A 112 -7.31 -7.13 18.30
N GLY A 113 -6.88 -6.78 17.08
CA GLY A 113 -7.19 -5.51 16.41
C GLY A 113 -6.32 -4.35 16.89
N ASP A 114 -5.09 -4.59 17.38
CA ASP A 114 -4.21 -3.53 17.89
C ASP A 114 -3.33 -2.85 16.83
N GLY A 115 -3.34 -3.37 15.59
CA GLY A 115 -2.56 -2.88 14.47
C GLY A 115 -1.22 -3.58 14.28
N SER A 116 -0.97 -4.66 15.02
CA SER A 116 0.11 -5.62 14.78
C SER A 116 -0.48 -6.89 14.21
N CYS A 117 0.11 -7.44 13.15
CA CYS A 117 -0.36 -8.73 12.65
C CYS A 117 0.18 -9.88 13.52
N ASP A 118 -0.59 -10.97 13.62
CA ASP A 118 -0.28 -12.18 14.41
C ASP A 118 1.11 -12.79 14.10
N LEU A 119 1.73 -12.42 12.97
CA LEU A 119 3.06 -12.89 12.61
C LEU A 119 4.19 -12.23 13.41
N VAL A 120 3.96 -11.00 13.90
CA VAL A 120 4.95 -10.18 14.62
C VAL A 120 4.46 -9.65 15.95
N ASP A 121 3.20 -9.85 16.28
CA ASP A 121 2.69 -9.68 17.63
C ASP A 121 3.29 -10.74 18.55
N GLU A 122 3.49 -10.40 19.82
CA GLU A 122 3.93 -11.32 20.86
C GLU A 122 2.76 -11.84 21.72
N ASP A 123 1.57 -11.24 21.63
CA ASP A 123 0.35 -11.57 22.40
C ASP A 123 -0.89 -11.38 21.51
N ASP A 124 -1.11 -12.32 20.58
CA ASP A 124 -2.08 -12.24 19.46
C ASP A 124 -3.54 -11.94 19.89
N ASP A 125 -3.91 -12.22 21.14
CA ASP A 125 -5.25 -11.97 21.68
C ASP A 125 -5.29 -10.93 22.82
N ASN A 126 -4.12 -10.44 23.22
CA ASN A 126 -3.88 -9.39 24.21
C ASN A 126 -4.56 -9.65 25.56
N ASP A 127 -4.57 -10.92 25.98
CA ASP A 127 -5.03 -11.33 27.31
C ASP A 127 -3.99 -11.06 28.42
N GLY A 128 -2.78 -10.66 28.02
CA GLY A 128 -1.63 -10.39 28.88
C GLY A 128 -0.73 -11.61 29.07
N ARG A 129 -0.74 -12.54 28.11
CA ARG A 129 0.13 -13.72 28.03
C ARG A 129 0.71 -13.79 26.63
N ALA A 130 2.04 -13.74 26.56
CA ALA A 130 2.71 -13.89 25.28
C ALA A 130 2.44 -15.28 24.68
N ASP A 131 2.40 -15.38 23.36
CA ASP A 131 2.03 -16.61 22.63
C ASP A 131 2.91 -17.81 23.01
N GLU A 132 4.18 -17.56 23.35
CA GLU A 132 5.11 -18.61 23.79
C GLU A 132 4.73 -19.26 25.12
N ASP A 133 3.97 -18.54 25.95
CA ASP A 133 3.48 -18.95 27.26
C ASP A 133 1.95 -19.17 27.28
N ASP A 134 1.28 -19.09 26.11
CA ASP A 134 -0.17 -19.26 25.94
C ASP A 134 -0.54 -20.57 25.20
N GLU A 135 -1.40 -21.41 25.80
CA GLU A 135 -1.89 -22.63 25.16
C GLU A 135 -2.97 -22.35 24.09
N PHE A 136 -3.61 -21.19 24.14
CA PHE A 136 -4.62 -20.68 23.22
C PHE A 136 -4.33 -19.23 22.78
N PRO A 137 -3.26 -18.97 22.01
CA PRO A 137 -2.82 -17.61 21.64
C PRO A 137 -3.86 -16.72 20.94
N PHE A 138 -4.94 -17.30 20.38
CA PHE A 138 -5.98 -16.59 19.63
C PHE A 138 -7.32 -16.50 20.39
N ASP A 139 -7.35 -16.74 21.69
CA ASP A 139 -8.58 -16.79 22.50
C ASP A 139 -8.40 -16.14 23.86
N SER A 140 -8.62 -14.82 23.90
CA SER A 140 -8.43 -13.96 25.07
C SER A 140 -9.25 -14.32 26.32
N SER A 141 -10.13 -15.32 26.21
CA SER A 141 -10.86 -15.85 27.35
C SER A 141 -10.07 -16.89 28.16
N ARG A 142 -8.95 -17.41 27.66
CA ARG A 142 -8.19 -18.50 28.28
C ARG A 142 -6.76 -18.59 27.79
N TRP A 143 -5.83 -18.83 28.72
CA TRP A 143 -4.42 -19.07 28.42
C TRP A 143 -3.93 -20.51 28.70
N ALA A 144 -4.77 -21.35 29.34
CA ALA A 144 -4.42 -22.72 29.71
C ALA A 144 -5.64 -23.65 29.90
N GLN A 145 -5.43 -24.96 29.77
CA GLN A 145 -6.39 -25.99 30.16
C GLN A 145 -6.18 -26.43 31.63
N SER A 146 -7.25 -26.56 32.42
CA SER A 146 -7.17 -27.13 33.77
C SER A 146 -6.96 -28.65 33.73
N ASP A 147 -6.41 -29.24 34.80
CA ASP A 147 -6.10 -30.68 34.92
C ASP A 147 -7.32 -31.62 34.66
N ASP A 148 -8.54 -31.08 34.67
CA ASP A 148 -9.81 -31.76 34.38
C ASP A 148 -10.38 -31.47 32.97
N GLY A 149 -9.61 -30.81 32.10
CA GLY A 149 -9.98 -30.54 30.71
C GLY A 149 -10.97 -29.38 30.53
N LEU A 150 -11.12 -28.51 31.54
CA LEU A 150 -11.96 -27.30 31.46
C LEU A 150 -11.08 -26.10 31.07
N PRO A 151 -11.62 -25.09 30.37
CA PRO A 151 -10.86 -23.87 30.08
C PRO A 151 -10.58 -23.10 31.38
N MET A 152 -9.31 -22.74 31.64
CA MET A 152 -8.96 -21.80 32.70
C MET A 152 -9.33 -20.39 32.21
N ILE A 153 -10.48 -19.88 32.67
CA ILE A 153 -10.95 -18.54 32.31
C ILE A 153 -9.95 -17.49 32.82
N ALA A 154 -9.48 -16.60 31.94
CA ALA A 154 -8.75 -15.40 32.30
C ALA A 154 -9.67 -14.48 33.12
N ILE A 155 -9.61 -14.58 34.46
CA ILE A 155 -10.34 -13.66 35.33
C ILE A 155 -9.55 -12.35 35.35
N ALA A 156 -9.81 -11.46 34.39
CA ALA A 156 -9.39 -10.07 34.44
C ALA A 156 -9.80 -9.51 35.82
N SER A 157 -8.81 -9.24 36.66
CA SER A 157 -9.01 -9.02 38.08
C SER A 157 -9.55 -7.62 38.36
N ALA A 158 -10.88 -7.44 38.50
CA ALA A 158 -11.42 -6.22 39.11
C ALA A 158 -12.85 -6.35 39.66
N LEU A 159 -13.05 -7.07 40.78
CA LEU A 159 -14.08 -6.67 41.75
C LEU A 159 -13.75 -7.12 43.19
N ALA A 160 -13.23 -6.13 43.91
CA ALA A 160 -13.39 -5.86 45.34
C ALA A 160 -12.81 -6.85 46.36
N PHE A 161 -11.72 -6.44 47.04
CA PHE A 161 -11.74 -6.32 48.51
C PHE A 161 -10.81 -5.21 48.97
N ALA A 162 -11.29 -3.97 48.86
CA ALA A 162 -10.96 -2.95 49.85
C ALA A 162 -11.68 -3.30 51.18
N ALA A 163 -11.25 -4.38 51.83
CA ALA A 163 -11.44 -4.69 53.25
C ALA A 163 -10.79 -6.06 53.49
N GLY A 164 -9.71 -6.08 54.26
CA GLY A 164 -8.86 -7.26 54.38
C GLY A 164 -9.59 -8.52 54.83
N ALA A 165 -9.40 -9.61 54.09
CA ALA A 165 -9.31 -10.98 54.59
C ALA A 165 -8.93 -11.90 53.41
N VAL A 166 -7.79 -12.59 53.54
CA VAL A 166 -7.48 -13.76 52.73
C VAL A 166 -8.50 -14.85 53.07
N PHE A 167 -9.32 -15.27 52.10
CA PHE A 167 -10.09 -16.51 52.20
C PHE A 167 -10.13 -17.21 50.84
N VAL A 168 -9.33 -18.26 50.73
CA VAL A 168 -9.43 -19.28 49.67
C VAL A 168 -10.73 -20.06 49.92
N LEU A 169 -11.72 -19.92 49.05
CA LEU A 169 -12.92 -20.77 49.06
C LEU A 169 -12.76 -21.89 48.03
N ILE A 170 -12.19 -23.02 48.49
CA ILE A 170 -12.31 -24.31 47.81
C ILE A 170 -13.78 -24.78 47.98
N SER A 171 -14.61 -24.66 46.95
CA SER A 171 -15.90 -25.33 46.93
C SER A 171 -15.73 -26.77 46.42
N ARG A 172 -15.46 -27.70 47.33
CA ARG A 172 -15.71 -29.12 47.11
C ARG A 172 -17.09 -29.47 47.67
N SER A 173 -18.08 -29.67 46.80
CA SER A 173 -19.29 -30.40 47.20
C SER A 173 -19.11 -31.89 46.89
N ARG A 174 -19.05 -32.68 47.96
CA ARG A 174 -19.12 -34.16 48.00
C ARG A 174 -20.50 -34.64 47.51
N PRO A 175 -20.72 -35.94 47.19
CA PRO A 175 -20.57 -37.08 48.12
C PRO A 175 -19.28 -37.88 48.01
#